data_AF-Q9QXE3-F1
#
_entry.id   AF-Q9QXE3-F1
#
_cell.length_a   1.000
_cell.length_b   1.000
_cell.length_c   1.000
_cell.angle_alpha   90.00
_cell.angle_beta   90.00
_cell.angle_gamma   90.00
#
_symmetry.space_group_name_H-M   'P 1'
#
loop_
_entity.id
_entity.type
_entity.pdbx_description
1 polymer ?
#
loop_
_entity_poly.entity_id
_entity_poly.type
_entity_poly.pdbx_seq_one_letter_code
_entity_poly.pdbx_strand_id
1 'polypeptide(L)' 'QSYMLQDSLEHVQLFDLMRRMLEFDPAQRITLAEALLHPFFAGLTPEERSFHSSRNPSR' A
#
# COMPACT_ATOMS: atom_id res chain seq x y z
N GLN A 1 -4.18 24.91 7.03
CA GLN A 1 -3.44 23.90 7.81
C GLN A 1 -3.02 22.82 6.85
N SER A 2 -1.77 22.84 6.39
CA SER A 2 -1.25 21.88 5.40
C SER A 2 -0.87 20.60 6.13
N TYR A 3 -1.72 19.58 6.05
CA TYR A 3 -1.47 18.25 6.63
C TYR A 3 -0.45 17.44 5.79
N MET A 4 -0.06 17.94 4.62
CA MET A 4 1.04 17.41 3.82
C MET A 4 2.34 18.06 4.28
N LEU A 5 3.00 17.47 5.27
CA LEU A 5 4.28 17.94 5.78
C LEU A 5 5.46 17.61 4.84
N GLN A 6 5.25 16.79 3.80
CA GLN A 6 6.22 16.49 2.75
C GLN A 6 5.50 16.24 1.42
N ASP A 7 5.71 17.11 0.42
CA ASP A 7 5.29 16.91 -0.99
C ASP A 7 6.18 15.84 -1.69
N SER A 8 6.45 14.72 -1.02
CA SER A 8 7.16 13.61 -1.67
C SER A 8 6.18 12.79 -2.50
N LEU A 9 6.66 12.24 -3.62
CA LEU A 9 5.87 11.37 -4.48
C LEU A 9 5.31 10.17 -3.71
N GLU A 10 6.05 9.63 -2.75
CA GLU A 10 5.63 8.51 -1.89
C GLU A 10 4.42 8.88 -1.02
N HIS A 11 4.40 10.09 -0.44
CA HIS A 11 3.24 10.57 0.31
C HIS A 11 2.00 10.70 -0.57
N VAL A 12 2.15 11.26 -1.78
CA VAL A 12 1.03 11.36 -2.73
C VAL A 12 0.49 9.97 -3.09
N GLN A 13 1.37 9.02 -3.37
CA GLN A 13 0.99 7.64 -3.70
C GLN A 13 0.31 6.92 -2.52
N LEU A 14 0.76 7.17 -1.28
CA LEU A 14 0.12 6.62 -0.08
C LEU A 14 -1.31 7.14 0.07
N PHE A 15 -1.50 8.46 -0.04
CA PHE A 15 -2.83 9.06 0.10
C PHE A 15 -3.78 8.66 -1.04
N ASP A 16 -3.28 8.48 -2.27
CA ASP A 16 -4.09 7.94 -3.38
C ASP A 16 -4.59 6.52 -3.09
N LEU A 17 -3.68 5.63 -2.63
CA LEU A 17 -4.05 4.27 -2.25
C LEU A 17 -5.10 4.27 -1.13
N MET A 18 -4.87 5.04 -0.05
CA MET A 18 -5.82 5.13 1.07
C MET A 18 -7.18 5.63 0.62
N ARG A 19 -7.22 6.66 -0.25
CA ARG A 19 -8.47 7.19 -0.78
C ARG A 19 -9.27 6.10 -1.51
N ARG A 20 -8.60 5.30 -2.37
CA ARG A 20 -9.24 4.21 -3.12
C ARG A 20 -9.68 3.04 -2.23
N MET A 21 -8.96 2.77 -1.15
CA MET A 21 -9.33 1.77 -0.13
C MET A 21 -10.51 2.21 0.74
N LEU A 22 -10.68 3.52 0.93
CA LEU A 22 -11.74 4.11 1.74
C LEU A 22 -12.92 4.63 0.89
N GLU A 23 -13.03 4.18 -0.36
CA GLU A 23 -14.21 4.48 -1.18
C GLU A 23 -15.49 4.00 -0.49
N PHE A 24 -16.50 4.87 -0.53
CA PHE A 24 -17.74 4.68 0.21
C PHE A 24 -18.56 3.54 -0.40
N ASP A 25 -18.70 3.55 -1.73
CA ASP A 25 -19.34 2.47 -2.47
C ASP A 25 -18.40 1.25 -2.54
N PRO A 26 -18.76 0.10 -1.93
CA PRO A 26 -17.93 -1.10 -1.98
C PRO A 26 -17.72 -1.63 -3.41
N ALA A 27 -18.62 -1.33 -4.36
CA ALA A 27 -18.44 -1.72 -5.75
C ALA A 27 -17.37 -0.89 -6.48
N GLN A 28 -17.05 0.32 -5.96
CA GLN A 28 -16.00 1.20 -6.49
C GLN A 28 -14.70 1.11 -5.67
N ARG A 29 -14.74 0.50 -4.49
CA ARG A 29 -13.58 0.31 -3.63
C ARG A 29 -12.58 -0.64 -4.28
N ILE A 30 -11.31 -0.23 -4.25
CA ILE A 30 -10.22 -1.05 -4.77
C ILE A 30 -10.17 -2.41 -4.06
N THR A 31 -9.96 -3.48 -4.83
CA THR A 31 -9.70 -4.81 -4.26
C THR A 31 -8.27 -4.90 -3.75
N LEU A 32 -7.99 -5.85 -2.86
CA LEU A 32 -6.62 -6.07 -2.39
C LEU A 32 -5.67 -6.48 -3.54
N ALA A 33 -6.16 -7.26 -4.51
CA ALA A 33 -5.37 -7.67 -5.67
C ALA A 33 -4.92 -6.46 -6.51
N GLU A 34 -5.81 -5.50 -6.75
CA GLU A 34 -5.49 -4.24 -7.43
C GLU A 34 -4.59 -3.34 -6.59
N ALA A 35 -4.80 -3.30 -5.26
CA ALA A 35 -3.98 -2.52 -4.34
C ALA A 35 -2.52 -2.97 -4.36
N LEU A 36 -2.24 -4.28 -4.45
CA LEU A 36 -0.87 -4.80 -4.56
C LEU A 36 -0.13 -4.34 -5.82
N LEU A 37 -0.87 -3.94 -6.87
CA LEU A 37 -0.31 -3.39 -8.12
C LEU A 37 -0.12 -1.86 -8.07
N HIS A 38 -0.45 -1.22 -6.95
CA HIS A 38 -0.37 0.23 -6.81
C HIS A 38 1.09 0.74 -6.79
N PRO A 39 1.40 1.89 -7.45
CA PRO A 39 2.76 2.46 -7.47
C PRO A 39 3.37 2.72 -6.10
N PHE A 40 2.54 2.88 -5.06
CA PHE A 40 3.00 2.99 -3.67
C PHE A 40 3.91 1.83 -3.26
N PHE A 41 3.62 0.60 -3.71
CA PHE A 41 4.45 -0.58 -3.41
C PHE A 41 5.65 -0.75 -4.35
N ALA A 42 5.82 0.14 -5.34
CA ALA A 42 6.98 0.13 -6.23
C ALA A 42 8.30 0.43 -5.47
N GLY A 43 8.22 1.19 -4.38
CA GLY A 43 9.35 1.55 -3.52
C GLY A 43 9.80 0.46 -2.53
N LEU A 44 9.04 -0.63 -2.38
CA LEU A 44 9.43 -1.73 -1.48
C LEU A 44 10.74 -2.39 -1.94
N THR A 45 11.63 -2.69 -0.99
CA THR A 45 12.82 -3.48 -1.24
C THR A 45 12.47 -4.93 -1.60
N PRO A 46 13.36 -5.68 -2.27
CA PRO A 46 13.16 -7.10 -2.51
C PRO A 46 12.89 -7.89 -1.23
N GLU A 47 13.52 -7.53 -0.11
CA GLU A 47 13.33 -8.16 1.19
C GLU A 47 11.93 -7.90 1.74
N GLU A 48 11.41 -6.68 1.61
CA GLU A 48 10.05 -6.32 2.02
C GLU A 48 8.97 -6.99 1.16
N ARG A 49 9.26 -7.20 -0.13
CA ARG A 49 8.37 -7.94 -1.04
C ARG A 49 8.41 -9.44 -0.82
N SER A 50 9.54 -9.95 -0.34
CA SER A 50 9.63 -11.33 0.08
C SER A 50 8.88 -11.47 1.40
N PHE A 51 7.78 -12.23 1.40
CA PHE A 51 7.19 -12.64 2.67
C PHE A 51 8.28 -13.41 3.42
N HIS A 52 8.75 -12.85 4.54
CA HIS A 52 9.59 -13.59 5.48
C HIS A 52 8.79 -14.84 5.87
N SER A 53 9.12 -15.96 5.25
CA SER A 53 8.72 -17.27 5.72
C SER A 53 9.52 -17.58 6.98
N SER A 54 9.37 -16.77 8.02
CA SER A 54 9.67 -17.17 9.40
C SER A 54 8.50 -17.99 9.95
N ARG A 55 7.87 -18.83 9.12
CA ARG A 55 7.25 -20.04 9.63
C ARG A 55 8.38 -20.99 9.96
N ASN A 56 8.86 -20.88 11.20
CA ASN A 56 9.59 -21.94 11.87
C ASN A 56 8.88 -23.29 11.63
N PRO A 57 9.46 -24.26 10.90
CA PRO A 57 8.84 -25.56 10.70
C PRO A 57 9.10 -26.51 11.87
N SER A 58 9.22 -26.01 13.10
CA SER A 58 9.53 -26.84 14.27
C SER A 58 8.85 -26.32 15.54
N ARG A 59 7.62 -26.79 15.80
CA ARG A 59 7.30 -27.59 16.99
C ARG A 59 5.90 -28.20 16.92
#